data_AF-A0A2S9FWC9-F1
#
_entry.id   AF-A0A2S9FWC9-F1
#
_cell.length_a   1.000
_cell.length_b   1.000
_cell.length_c   1.000
_cell.angle_alpha   90.00
_cell.angle_beta   90.00
_cell.angle_gamma   90.00
#
_symmetry.space_group_name_H-M   'P 1'
#
loop_
_entity.id
_entity.type
_entity.pdbx_description
1 polymer ?
#
loop_
_entity_poly.entity_id
_entity_poly.type
_entity_poly.pdbx_seq_one_letter_code
_entity_poly.pdbx_strand_id
1 'polypeptide(L)'
;ARGADLVAGVDARGFLLGGAVAVTLGVGVLAVRKGGKLPPPVLGETYTLEYGSATLEVPAEGIDLAGRNVVVIDDVLATGGTLAA
;
A
#
# COMPACT_ATOMS: atom_id res chain seq x y z
N ALA A 1 6.35 -8.89 -11.20
CA ALA A 1 4.91 -8.61 -11.10
C ALA A 1 4.03 -9.34 -12.13
N ARG A 2 4.56 -10.22 -13.02
CA ARG A 2 3.69 -11.07 -13.85
C ARG A 2 2.89 -12.00 -12.91
N GLY A 3 1.55 -11.97 -13.00
CA GLY A 3 0.64 -12.69 -12.11
C GLY A 3 0.09 -11.87 -10.92
N ALA A 4 0.36 -10.57 -10.86
CA ALA A 4 -0.30 -9.71 -9.88
C ALA A 4 -1.76 -9.47 -10.28
N ASP A 5 -2.66 -9.57 -9.31
CA ASP A 5 -4.09 -9.22 -9.46
C ASP A 5 -4.36 -7.77 -9.04
N LEU A 6 -3.42 -7.18 -8.29
CA LEU A 6 -3.49 -5.82 -7.77
C LEU A 6 -2.08 -5.29 -7.46
N VAL A 7 -1.89 -3.99 -7.58
CA VAL A 7 -0.66 -3.30 -7.13
C VAL A 7 -0.99 -2.41 -5.93
N ALA A 8 -0.30 -2.58 -4.82
CA ALA A 8 -0.39 -1.67 -3.68
C ALA A 8 0.76 -0.65 -3.76
N GLY A 9 0.42 0.62 -3.94
CA GLY A 9 1.41 1.70 -3.86
C GLY A 9 1.45 2.28 -2.46
N VAL A 10 2.64 2.55 -1.92
CA VAL A 10 2.80 3.18 -0.60
C VAL A 10 2.98 4.70 -0.73
N ASP A 11 2.25 5.45 0.08
CA ASP A 11 2.20 6.90 0.05
C ASP A 11 3.57 7.57 0.33
N ALA A 12 3.98 8.60 -0.40
CA ALA A 12 3.39 9.13 -1.63
C ALA A 12 4.14 8.68 -2.88
N ARG A 13 5.45 8.45 -2.75
CA ARG A 13 6.36 8.25 -3.89
C ARG A 13 6.14 6.88 -4.54
N GLY A 14 5.77 5.87 -3.76
CA GLY A 14 5.37 4.56 -4.27
C GLY A 14 4.17 4.61 -5.23
N PHE A 15 3.31 5.63 -5.17
CA PHE A 15 2.20 5.79 -6.11
C PHE A 15 2.64 6.02 -7.55
N LEU A 16 3.76 6.72 -7.77
CA LEU A 16 4.26 7.02 -9.11
C LEU A 16 4.63 5.73 -9.84
N LEU A 17 5.38 4.86 -9.15
CA LEU A 17 5.80 3.56 -9.68
C LEU A 17 4.64 2.56 -9.68
N GLY A 18 3.86 2.53 -8.60
CA GLY A 18 2.69 1.65 -8.46
C GLY A 18 1.65 1.86 -9.56
N GLY A 19 1.32 3.13 -9.85
CA GLY A 19 0.42 3.48 -10.95
C GLY A 19 0.95 3.07 -12.31
N ALA A 20 2.23 3.36 -12.60
CA ALA A 20 2.86 2.98 -13.87
C ALA A 20 2.87 1.46 -14.08
N VAL A 21 3.19 0.70 -13.02
CA VAL A 21 3.20 -0.77 -13.07
C VAL A 21 1.79 -1.33 -13.24
N ALA A 22 0.80 -0.81 -12.50
CA ALA A 22 -0.59 -1.27 -12.61
C ALA A 22 -1.17 -1.04 -14.01
N VAL A 23 -0.92 0.14 -14.60
CA VAL A 23 -1.29 0.45 -15.99
C VAL A 23 -0.62 -0.52 -16.97
N THR A 24 0.67 -0.79 -16.78
CA THR A 24 1.42 -1.73 -17.65
C THR A 24 0.89 -3.15 -17.55
N LEU A 25 0.38 -3.56 -16.39
CA LEU A 25 -0.17 -4.90 -16.15
C LEU A 25 -1.67 -5.00 -16.41
N GLY A 26 -2.38 -3.88 -16.60
CA GLY A 26 -3.83 -3.85 -16.78
C GLY A 26 -4.62 -4.19 -15.52
N VAL A 27 -4.08 -3.90 -14.33
CA VAL A 27 -4.71 -4.21 -13.03
C VAL A 27 -4.99 -2.94 -12.22
N GLY A 28 -5.73 -3.08 -11.12
CA GLY A 28 -6.04 -1.97 -10.21
C GLY A 28 -4.86 -1.56 -9.33
N VAL A 29 -5.00 -0.38 -8.70
CA VAL A 29 -4.08 0.12 -7.66
C VAL A 29 -4.82 0.23 -6.33
N LEU A 30 -4.22 -0.30 -5.27
CA LEU A 30 -4.58 -0.04 -3.88
C LEU A 30 -3.65 1.05 -3.33
N ALA A 31 -4.21 2.14 -2.81
CA ALA A 31 -3.44 3.18 -2.16
C ALA A 31 -3.28 2.86 -0.67
N VAL A 32 -2.06 2.53 -0.25
CA VAL A 32 -1.67 2.42 1.16
C VAL A 32 -1.22 3.80 1.63
N ARG A 33 -1.90 4.36 2.64
CA ARG A 33 -1.70 5.76 3.04
C ARG A 33 -1.27 5.91 4.49
N LYS A 34 -0.66 7.04 4.83
CA LYS A 34 -0.45 7.39 6.25
C LYS A 34 -1.78 7.60 6.97
N GLY A 35 -1.81 7.35 8.26
CA GLY A 35 -2.98 7.51 9.13
C GLY A 35 -3.73 8.83 8.95
N GLY A 36 -5.06 8.76 8.88
CA GLY A 36 -5.96 9.90 8.75
C GLY A 36 -6.02 10.54 7.35
N LYS A 37 -5.48 9.88 6.32
CA LYS A 37 -5.52 10.38 4.93
C LYS A 37 -6.62 9.75 4.08
N LEU A 38 -7.19 8.62 4.52
CA LEU A 38 -8.30 7.95 3.85
C LEU A 38 -9.63 8.26 4.55
N PRO A 39 -10.74 8.34 3.81
CA PRO A 39 -12.06 8.41 4.41
C PRO A 39 -12.39 7.09 5.14
N PRO A 40 -12.90 7.12 6.38
CA PRO A 40 -13.36 5.92 7.08
C PRO A 40 -14.53 5.22 6.35
N PRO A 41 -14.68 3.89 6.49
CA PRO A 41 -13.90 3.01 7.36
C PRO A 41 -12.57 2.56 6.76
N VAL A 42 -11.54 2.42 7.62
CA VAL A 42 -10.18 2.02 7.23
C VAL A 42 -9.67 0.87 8.10
N LEU A 43 -8.81 0.03 7.53
CA LEU A 43 -7.95 -0.88 8.28
C LEU A 43 -6.60 -0.19 8.48
N GLY A 44 -6.12 -0.17 9.71
CA GLY A 44 -4.86 0.49 10.07
C GLY A 44 -3.87 -0.46 10.73
N GLU A 45 -2.61 -0.37 10.35
CA GLU A 45 -1.49 -1.03 11.02
C GLU A 45 -0.55 0.04 11.57
N THR A 46 -0.13 -0.10 12.83
CA THR A 46 0.80 0.83 13.48
C THR A 46 2.13 0.15 13.77
N TYR A 47 3.20 0.76 13.26
CA TYR A 47 4.56 0.27 13.39
C TYR A 47 5.47 1.27 14.10
N THR A 48 6.52 0.74 14.72
CA THR A 48 7.50 1.51 15.49
C THR A 48 8.58 2.09 14.60
N LEU A 49 8.94 3.35 14.86
CA LEU A 49 10.07 4.04 14.26
C LEU A 49 11.22 4.17 15.29
N GLU A 50 12.37 4.71 14.87
CA GLU A 50 13.45 5.04 15.81
C GLU A 50 12.97 6.01 16.90
N TYR A 51 12.10 6.96 16.53
CA TYR A 51 11.48 7.91 17.45
C TYR A 51 9.97 7.96 17.19
N GLY A 52 9.21 7.17 17.96
CA GLY A 52 7.74 7.16 17.94
C GLY A 52 7.14 6.04 17.10
N SER A 53 5.94 6.26 16.60
CA SER A 53 5.20 5.31 15.76
C SER A 53 4.52 6.02 14.60
N ALA A 54 4.21 5.24 13.56
CA ALA A 54 3.41 5.69 12.44
C ALA A 54 2.36 4.63 12.11
N THR A 55 1.27 5.06 11.48
CA THR A 55 0.18 4.18 11.06
C THR A 55 0.05 4.22 9.54
N LEU A 56 -0.08 3.05 8.91
CA LEU A 56 -0.54 2.91 7.53
C LEU A 56 -1.99 2.46 7.51
N GLU A 57 -2.75 2.94 6.52
CA GLU A 57 -4.15 2.68 6.33
C GLU A 57 -4.47 2.24 4.91
N VAL A 58 -5.46 1.37 4.78
CA VAL A 58 -6.15 1.01 3.54
C VAL A 58 -7.66 1.07 3.74
N PRO A 59 -8.48 1.22 2.68
CA PRO A 59 -9.94 1.15 2.81
C PRO A 59 -10.37 -0.20 3.41
N ALA A 60 -11.28 -0.18 4.39
CA ALA A 60 -11.79 -1.41 5.02
C ALA A 60 -12.84 -2.14 4.17
N GLU A 61 -13.38 -1.45 3.17
CA GLU A 61 -14.44 -1.93 2.31
C GLU A 61 -14.18 -1.57 0.84
N GLY A 62 -14.94 -2.20 -0.06
CA GLY A 62 -14.87 -1.93 -1.49
C GLY A 62 -13.79 -2.70 -2.26
N ILE A 63 -12.84 -3.34 -1.57
CA ILE A 63 -11.81 -4.19 -2.21
C ILE A 63 -11.69 -5.50 -1.44
N ASP A 64 -12.17 -6.59 -2.03
CA ASP A 64 -11.91 -7.94 -1.52
C ASP A 64 -10.50 -8.39 -1.93
N LEU A 65 -9.60 -8.48 -0.95
CA LEU A 65 -8.21 -8.90 -1.15
C LEU A 65 -7.99 -10.40 -0.95
N ALA A 66 -8.99 -11.14 -0.46
CA ALA A 66 -8.82 -12.57 -0.18
C ALA A 66 -8.50 -13.34 -1.47
N GLY A 67 -7.42 -14.13 -1.43
CA GLY A 67 -6.98 -14.93 -2.58
C GLY A 67 -6.34 -14.15 -3.74
N ARG A 68 -6.15 -12.83 -3.62
CA ARG A 68 -5.48 -12.02 -4.65
C ARG A 68 -3.97 -11.96 -4.42
N ASN A 69 -3.21 -12.01 -5.50
CA ASN A 69 -1.78 -11.74 -5.49
C ASN A 69 -1.55 -10.23 -5.58
N VAL A 70 -1.16 -9.62 -4.45
CA VAL A 70 -0.92 -8.17 -4.37
C VAL A 70 0.58 -7.90 -4.38
N VAL A 71 1.04 -7.04 -5.30
CA VAL A 71 2.43 -6.57 -5.32
C VAL A 71 2.51 -5.21 -4.65
N VAL A 72 3.29 -5.12 -3.57
CA VAL A 72 3.55 -3.85 -2.88
C VAL A 72 4.74 -3.15 -3.52
N ILE A 73 4.60 -1.86 -3.81
CA ILE A 73 5.60 -1.02 -4.46
C ILE A 73 5.83 0.24 -3.64
N ASP A 74 7.11 0.48 -3.34
CA ASP A 74 7.61 1.72 -2.76
C ASP A 74 8.86 2.18 -3.53
N ASP A 75 9.24 3.45 -3.37
CA ASP A 75 10.38 4.02 -4.08
C ASP A 75 11.72 3.66 -3.45
N VAL A 76 11.78 3.55 -2.12
CA VAL A 76 12.99 3.17 -1.38
C VAL A 76 12.65 2.24 -0.23
N LEU A 77 13.35 1.10 -0.16
CA LEU A 77 13.33 0.24 1.01
C LEU A 77 14.41 0.71 2.01
N ALA A 78 13.99 1.35 3.10
CA ALA A 78 14.89 1.80 4.16
C ALA A 78 14.99 0.76 5.30
N THR A 79 14.29 0.99 6.42
CA THR A 79 14.26 0.07 7.57
C THR A 79 13.31 -1.12 7.37
N GLY A 80 12.47 -1.08 6.33
CA GLY A 80 11.47 -2.11 6.05
C GLY A 80 10.21 -2.04 6.92
N GLY A 81 10.15 -1.20 7.95
CA GLY A 81 8.98 -1.09 8.83
C GLY A 81 7.68 -0.79 8.09
N THR A 82 7.75 0.03 7.04
CA THR A 82 6.61 0.37 6.18
C THR A 82 6.11 -0.79 5.30
N LEU A 83 6.95 -1.78 4.99
CA LEU A 83 6.53 -2.99 4.27
C LEU A 83 6.12 -4.14 5.21
N ALA A 84 6.55 -4.09 6.47
CA ALA A 84 6.17 -5.08 7.49
C ALA A 84 4.79 -4.80 8.09
N ALA A 85 4.36 -3.54 8.02
CA ALA A 85 3.02 -3.04 8.32
C ALA A 85 2.01 -3.43 7.22
#